data_AF-A0AAD9LG32-F1
#
_entry.id   AF-A0AAD9LG32-F1
#
_cell.length_a   1.000
_cell.length_b   1.000
_cell.length_c   1.000
_cell.angle_alpha   90.00
_cell.angle_beta   90.00
_cell.angle_gamma   90.00
#
_symmetry.space_group_name_H-M   'P 1'
#
loop_
_entity.id
_entity.type
_entity.pdbx_description
1 polymer ?
#
loop_
_entity_poly.entity_id
_entity_poly.type
_entity_poly.pdbx_seq_one_letter_code
_entity_poly.pdbx_strand_id
1 'polypeptide(L)' 'MEATLRIWGATNRPKSYVKKLLKIDDGDDEIDVIIHSVVTHYKSEKEIAAHPNYPYLVDYRKWKKAFNGN' A
#
# COMPACT_ATOMS: atom_id res chain seq x y z
N MET A 1 6.49 -1.82 -15.57
CA MET A 1 6.05 -1.68 -14.16
C MET A 1 6.93 -0.68 -13.39
N GLU A 2 8.25 -0.68 -13.57
CA GLU A 2 9.16 0.31 -12.95
C GLU A 2 8.77 1.78 -13.18
N ALA A 3 8.45 2.18 -14.42
CA ALA A 3 8.07 3.56 -14.74
C ALA A 3 6.86 4.05 -13.91
N THR A 4 5.88 3.17 -13.70
CA THR A 4 4.67 3.45 -12.91
C THR A 4 4.99 3.65 -11.43
N LEU A 5 5.85 2.81 -10.84
CA LEU A 5 6.26 2.92 -9.44
C LEU A 5 7.04 4.20 -9.17
N ARG A 6 7.87 4.65 -10.13
CA ARG A 6 8.58 5.94 -10.05
C ARG A 6 7.62 7.12 -10.01
N ILE A 7 6.61 7.12 -10.88
CA ILE A 7 5.56 8.17 -10.90
C ILE A 7 4.80 8.19 -9.57
N TRP A 8 4.41 7.03 -9.04
CA TRP A 8 3.70 6.96 -7.76
C TRP A 8 4.56 7.42 -6.58
N GLY A 9 5.86 7.10 -6.59
CA GLY A 9 6.82 7.58 -5.59
C GLY A 9 6.95 9.10 -5.62
N ALA A 10 7.14 9.67 -6.81
CA ALA A 10 7.26 11.12 -7.02
C ALA A 10 5.96 11.88 -6.67
N THR A 11 4.79 11.28 -6.91
CA THR A 11 3.49 11.89 -6.59
C THR A 11 3.02 11.67 -5.15
N ASN A 12 3.90 11.15 -4.28
CA ASN A 12 3.64 10.91 -2.85
C ASN A 12 2.31 10.18 -2.56
N ARG A 13 1.93 9.20 -3.39
CA ARG A 13 0.65 8.50 -3.21
C ARG A 13 0.56 7.83 -1.82
N PRO A 14 -0.64 7.67 -1.25
CA PRO A 14 -0.80 6.96 0.01
C PRO A 14 -0.45 5.48 -0.16
N LYS A 15 0.14 4.88 0.88
CA LYS A 15 0.59 3.48 0.84
C LYS A 15 -0.55 2.50 0.60
N SER A 16 -1.72 2.74 1.19
CA SER A 16 -2.94 1.93 1.00
C SER A 16 -3.37 1.88 -0.47
N TYR A 17 -3.32 3.02 -1.17
CA TYR A 17 -3.63 3.09 -2.60
C TYR A 17 -2.68 2.24 -3.45
N VAL A 18 -1.37 2.28 -3.15
CA VAL A 18 -0.37 1.46 -3.87
C VAL A 18 -0.54 -0.03 -3.56
N LYS A 19 -0.83 -0.39 -2.29
CA LYS A 19 -1.12 -1.77 -1.90
C LYS A 19 -2.32 -2.37 -2.66
N LYS A 20 -3.39 -1.58 -2.80
CA LYS A 20 -4.58 -1.93 -3.59
C LYS A 20 -4.27 -2.10 -5.08
N LEU A 21 -3.53 -1.17 -5.68
CA LEU A 21 -3.14 -1.29 -7.09
C LEU A 21 -2.21 -2.47 -7.38
N LEU A 22 -1.33 -2.81 -6.43
CA LEU A 22 -0.48 -3.99 -6.52
C LEU A 22 -1.24 -5.29 -6.20
N LYS A 23 -2.53 -5.21 -5.84
CA LYS A 23 -3.37 -6.33 -5.41
C LYS A 23 -2.74 -7.16 -4.30
N ILE A 24 -2.03 -6.50 -3.39
CA ILE A 24 -1.35 -7.14 -2.26
C ILE A 24 -2.24 -7.13 -1.03
N ASP A 25 -3.02 -6.06 -0.88
CA ASP A 25 -3.90 -5.81 0.25
C ASP A 25 -4.97 -4.83 -0.22
N ASP A 26 -6.19 -5.34 -0.39
CA ASP A 26 -7.36 -4.57 -0.81
C ASP A 26 -8.08 -3.92 0.38
N GLY A 27 -7.69 -4.30 1.61
CA GLY A 27 -8.42 -4.00 2.84
C GLY A 27 -9.72 -4.81 2.91
N ASP A 28 -9.99 -5.42 4.07
CA ASP A 28 -11.29 -6.00 4.37
C ASP A 28 -12.10 -4.99 5.18
N ASP A 29 -13.21 -4.51 4.62
CA ASP A 29 -14.10 -3.58 5.31
C ASP A 29 -15.00 -4.36 6.27
N GLU A 30 -14.85 -4.09 7.57
CA GLU A 30 -15.73 -4.61 8.61
C GLU A 30 -16.60 -3.47 9.16
N ILE A 31 -17.89 -3.75 9.37
CA ILE A 31 -18.80 -2.80 10.01
C ILE A 31 -18.63 -2.96 11.51
N ASP A 32 -18.02 -1.97 12.16
CA ASP A 32 -18.02 -1.91 13.61
C ASP A 32 -19.39 -1.39 14.08
N VAL A 33 -20.19 -2.32 14.58
CA VAL A 33 -21.58 -2.10 15.02
C VAL A 33 -21.64 -1.26 16.31
N ILE A 34 -20.54 -1.19 17.08
CA ILE A 34 -20.50 -0.47 18.36
C ILE A 34 -20.35 1.03 18.12
N ILE A 35 -19.54 1.42 17.13
CA ILE A 35 -19.27 2.82 16.79
C ILE A 35 -19.97 3.29 15.50
N HIS A 36 -20.79 2.44 14.86
CA HIS A 36 -21.44 2.72 13.56
C HIS A 36 -20.43 3.25 12.51
N SER A 37 -19.22 2.70 12.51
CA SER A 37 -18.16 3.10 11.57
C SER A 37 -17.69 1.89 10.77
N VAL A 38 -17.42 2.12 9.49
CA VAL A 38 -16.68 1.15 8.68
C VAL A 38 -15.22 1.24 9.10
N VAL A 39 -14.63 0.11 9.47
CA VAL A 39 -13.20 -0.02 9.77
C VAL A 39 -12.60 -0.89 8.68
N THR A 40 -11.66 -0.34 7.92
CA THR A 40 -10.90 -1.11 6.94
C THR A 40 -9.74 -1.81 7.64
N HIS A 41 -9.79 -3.13 7.71
CA HIS A 41 -8.72 -3.98 8.21
C HIS A 41 -7.72 -4.26 7.09
N TYR A 42 -6.51 -3.70 7.22
CA TYR A 42 -5.41 -3.95 6.31
C TYR A 42 -4.60 -5.17 6.76
N LYS A 43 -4.15 -5.98 5.80
CA LYS A 43 -3.24 -7.09 6.08
C LYS A 43 -1.95 -6.60 6.73
N SER A 44 -1.45 -7.38 7.68
CA SER A 44 -0.18 -7.05 8.35
C SER A 44 0.99 -7.06 7.36
N GLU A 45 2.08 -6.35 7.69
CA GLU A 45 3.29 -6.33 6.85
C GLU A 45 3.86 -7.75 6.60
N LYS A 46 3.67 -8.67 7.56
CA LYS A 46 4.11 -10.07 7.46
C LYS A 46 3.27 -10.85 6.44
N GLU A 47 1.97 -10.65 6.42
CA GLU A 47 1.07 -11.32 5.47
C GLU A 47 1.30 -10.83 4.05
N ILE A 48 1.44 -9.51 3.87
CA ILE A 48 1.71 -8.95 2.55
C ILE A 48 3.11 -9.28 2.04
N ALA A 49 4.08 -9.56 2.92
CA ALA A 49 5.45 -9.92 2.54
C ALA A 49 5.53 -11.26 1.79
N ALA A 50 4.56 -12.15 2.02
CA ALA A 50 4.45 -13.41 1.30
C ALA A 50 3.86 -13.26 -0.12
N HIS A 51 3.31 -12.08 -0.45
CA HIS A 51 2.65 -11.86 -1.74
C HIS A 51 3.68 -11.70 -2.88
N PRO A 52 3.48 -12.30 -4.07
CA PRO A 52 4.41 -12.19 -5.20
C PRO A 52 4.72 -10.75 -5.64
N ASN A 53 3.77 -9.83 -5.44
CA ASN A 53 3.93 -8.42 -5.79
C ASN A 53 4.60 -7.57 -4.69
N TYR A 54 4.92 -8.13 -3.53
CA TYR A 54 5.60 -7.42 -2.44
C TYR A 54 6.91 -6.71 -2.86
N PRO A 55 7.76 -7.28 -3.74
CA PRO A 55 8.97 -6.59 -4.21
C PRO A 55 8.67 -5.22 -4.84
N TYR A 56 7.55 -5.07 -5.56
CA TYR A 56 7.15 -3.79 -6.15
C TYR A 56 6.76 -2.74 -5.10
N LEU A 57 6.19 -3.18 -3.97
CA LEU A 57 5.91 -2.30 -2.84
C LEU A 57 7.21 -1.82 -2.17
N VAL A 58 8.21 -2.69 -2.08
CA VAL A 58 9.54 -2.35 -1.56
C VAL A 58 10.21 -1.31 -2.47
N ASP A 59 10.19 -1.50 -3.79
CA ASP A 59 10.79 -0.55 -4.71
C ASP A 59 10.05 0.78 -4.73
N TYR A 60 8.72 0.77 -4.64
CA TYR A 60 7.94 1.99 -4.41
C TYR A 60 8.40 2.74 -3.15
N ARG A 61 8.64 2.06 -2.03
CA ARG A 61 9.12 2.69 -0.79
C ARG A 61 10.50 3.32 -0.97
N LYS A 62 11.41 2.65 -1.68
CA LYS A 62 12.74 3.21 -2.01
C LYS A 62 12.60 4.48 -2.84
N TRP A 63 11.78 4.45 -3.89
CA TRP A 63 11.54 5.62 -4.73
C TRP A 63 10.87 6.77 -3.96
N LYS A 64 9.85 6.47 -3.15
CA LYS A 64 9.19 7.46 -2.31
C LYS A 64 10.17 8.16 -1.35
N LYS A 65 11.06 7.39 -0.72
CA LYS A 65 12.11 7.92 0.15
C LYS A 65 13.12 8.77 -0.62
N ALA A 66 13.49 8.37 -1.84
CA ALA A 66 14.43 9.12 -2.67
C ALA A 66 13.86 10.45 -3.17
N PHE A 67 12.56 10.52 -3.47
CA PHE A 67 11.92 11.75 -4.01
C PHE A 67 11.35 12.68 -2.94
N ASN A 68 10.81 12.14 -1.85
CA ASN A 68 10.18 12.93 -0.78
C ASN A 68 11.04 12.94 0.48
N GLY A 69 12.36 12.83 0.32
CA GLY A 69 13.32 12.82 1.42
C GLY A 69 13.35 14.15 2.15
N ASN A 70 12.50 14.28 3.17
CA ASN A 70 12.67 15.11 4.36
C ASN A 70 12.02 14.40 5.54
#